data_AF-A0A5J6GRX5-F1
#
_entry.id   AF-A0A5J6GRX5-F1
#
_cell.length_a   1.000
_cell.length_b   1.000
_cell.length_c   1.000
_cell.angle_alpha   90.00
_cell.angle_beta   90.00
_cell.angle_gamma   90.00
#
_symmetry.space_group_name_H-M   'P 1'
#
loop_
_entity.id
_entity.type
_entity.pdbx_description
1 polymer ?
#
loop_
_entity_poly.entity_id
_entity_poly.type
_entity_poly.pdbx_seq_one_letter_code
_entity_poly.pdbx_strand_id
1 'polypeptide(L)'
;MRYLSQIDVSPLLGYNSGQDFYARLERGLIASPSDNDLRRIATLLRLEEHQWNDLNTAINGYKAPKPVDPHSNHTFSPQWHWVIEGQDEAAYISDFGWNVVTYNAAAEALLGRMPRNIMRWMLSLTPEEHSRARMPDWAEHWGPVALSQLTAALNEEPGHAELRTIEREVLADPELNLMYATVLDSCIHPDGTRRLMTHGTRNEPGIMHAAACTPMGSPQVGVVFMKWTPLE
;
A
#
# COMPACT_ATOMS: atom_id res chain seq x y z
N MET A 1 15.28 -20.02 24.40
CA MET A 1 13.84 -20.01 24.09
C MET A 1 13.19 -21.17 24.83
N ARG A 2 12.08 -20.92 25.52
CA ARG A 2 11.26 -21.97 26.14
C ARG A 2 10.33 -22.47 25.04
N TYR A 3 10.35 -23.76 24.72
CA TYR A 3 9.44 -24.35 23.73
C TYR A 3 8.00 -24.21 24.26
N LEU A 4 7.09 -23.66 23.43
CA LEU A 4 5.67 -23.60 23.75
C LEU A 4 5.04 -24.97 23.47
N SER A 5 4.36 -25.55 24.45
CA SER A 5 3.54 -26.74 24.23
C SER A 5 2.17 -26.38 23.68
N GLN A 6 1.45 -27.35 23.11
CA GLN A 6 0.05 -27.15 22.66
C GLN A 6 -0.87 -26.61 23.79
N ILE A 7 -0.57 -26.99 25.04
CA ILE A 7 -1.27 -26.54 26.25
C ILE A 7 -0.96 -25.07 26.56
N ASP A 8 0.24 -24.58 26.23
CA ASP A 8 0.62 -23.18 26.44
C ASP A 8 0.04 -22.26 25.36
N VAL A 9 -0.07 -22.74 24.12
CA VAL A 9 -0.52 -21.94 22.98
C VAL A 9 -2.00 -21.56 23.08
N SER A 10 -2.88 -22.48 23.46
CA SER A 10 -4.34 -22.22 23.48
C SER A 10 -4.73 -21.07 24.43
N PRO A 11 -4.23 -21.00 25.69
CA PRO A 11 -4.42 -19.84 26.58
C PRO A 11 -3.83 -18.54 26.03
N LEU A 12 -2.66 -18.59 25.39
CA LEU A 12 -2.01 -17.41 24.82
C LEU A 12 -2.78 -16.82 23.63
N LEU A 13 -3.58 -17.63 22.95
CA LEU A 13 -4.51 -17.20 21.89
C LEU A 13 -5.85 -16.67 22.43
N GLY A 14 -6.06 -16.73 23.75
CA GLY A 14 -7.30 -16.30 24.42
C GLY A 14 -8.37 -17.38 24.52
N TYR A 15 -8.04 -18.64 24.22
CA TYR A 15 -8.95 -19.77 24.42
C TYR A 15 -8.78 -20.38 25.81
N ASN A 16 -9.84 -20.96 26.35
CA ASN A 16 -9.75 -21.71 27.60
C ASN A 16 -8.82 -22.92 27.40
N SER A 17 -8.02 -23.25 28.41
CA SER A 17 -7.05 -24.37 28.37
C SER A 17 -7.67 -25.74 28.07
N GLY A 18 -9.00 -25.87 28.18
CA GLY A 18 -9.77 -27.07 27.83
C GLY A 18 -10.35 -27.10 26.40
N GLN A 19 -10.16 -26.06 25.57
CA GLN A 19 -10.77 -25.99 24.23
C GLN A 19 -9.97 -26.66 23.11
N ASP A 20 -8.77 -27.18 23.38
CA ASP A 20 -7.89 -27.93 22.46
C ASP A 20 -7.80 -27.35 21.03
N PHE A 21 -8.02 -26.04 20.88
CA PHE A 21 -8.19 -25.38 19.59
C PHE A 21 -6.95 -25.58 18.73
N TYR A 22 -5.78 -25.30 19.31
CA TYR A 22 -4.51 -25.39 18.60
C TYR A 22 -4.19 -26.84 18.19
N ALA A 23 -4.43 -27.83 19.05
CA ALA A 23 -4.19 -29.23 18.67
C ALA A 23 -5.23 -29.78 17.67
N ARG A 24 -6.45 -29.23 17.66
CA ARG A 24 -7.44 -29.52 16.61
C ARG A 24 -7.02 -28.90 15.29
N LEU A 25 -6.48 -27.69 15.30
CA LEU A 25 -5.93 -27.03 14.12
C LEU A 25 -4.77 -27.84 13.53
N GLU A 26 -3.78 -28.24 14.35
CA GLU A 26 -2.63 -29.05 13.90
C GLU A 26 -3.06 -30.42 13.32
N ARG A 27 -4.17 -30.98 13.80
CA ARG A 27 -4.75 -32.23 13.29
C ARG A 27 -5.65 -32.04 12.06
N GLY A 28 -5.80 -30.82 11.54
CA GLY A 28 -6.69 -30.52 10.41
C GLY A 28 -8.17 -30.69 10.74
N LEU A 29 -8.56 -30.64 12.01
CA LEU A 29 -9.94 -30.82 12.49
C LEU A 29 -10.75 -29.50 12.54
N ILE A 30 -10.18 -28.42 12.01
CA ILE A 30 -10.83 -27.12 11.84
C ILE A 30 -10.84 -26.83 10.35
N ALA A 31 -12.03 -26.92 9.74
CA ALA A 31 -12.19 -26.81 8.29
C ALA A 31 -11.96 -25.38 7.78
N SER A 32 -12.23 -24.36 8.59
CA SER A 32 -12.06 -22.94 8.23
C SER A 32 -11.77 -22.12 9.49
N PRO A 33 -10.51 -22.11 9.97
CA PRO A 33 -10.11 -21.21 11.05
C PRO A 33 -10.28 -19.76 10.59
N SER A 34 -10.62 -18.84 11.51
CA SER A 34 -10.75 -17.43 11.13
C SER A 34 -9.39 -16.81 10.84
N ASP A 35 -9.32 -15.83 9.94
CA ASP A 35 -8.09 -15.07 9.64
C ASP A 35 -7.47 -14.45 10.89
N ASN A 36 -8.33 -14.02 11.83
CA ASN A 36 -7.88 -13.47 13.11
C ASN A 36 -7.20 -14.54 13.98
N ASP A 37 -7.68 -15.78 13.98
CA ASP A 37 -7.05 -16.86 14.75
C ASP A 37 -5.72 -17.27 14.12
N LEU A 38 -5.67 -17.37 12.80
CA LEU A 38 -4.44 -17.63 12.04
C LEU A 38 -3.40 -16.55 12.27
N ARG A 39 -3.81 -15.27 12.25
CA ARG A 39 -2.94 -14.13 12.52
C ARG A 39 -2.40 -14.16 13.95
N ARG A 40 -3.25 -14.44 14.95
CA ARG A 40 -2.81 -14.57 16.35
C ARG A 40 -1.77 -15.68 16.51
N ILE A 41 -1.95 -16.82 15.84
CA ILE A 41 -0.95 -17.90 15.81
C ILE A 41 0.34 -17.41 15.16
N ALA A 42 0.25 -16.77 14.00
CA ALA A 42 1.42 -16.27 13.29
C ALA A 42 2.22 -15.27 14.14
N THR A 43 1.54 -14.35 14.82
CA THR A 43 2.16 -13.39 15.73
C THR A 43 2.75 -14.07 16.96
N LEU A 44 2.03 -15.01 17.59
CA LEU A 44 2.48 -15.72 18.79
C LEU A 44 3.73 -16.56 18.51
N LEU A 45 3.75 -17.26 17.39
CA LEU A 45 4.88 -18.08 16.93
C LEU A 45 5.98 -17.27 16.25
N ARG A 46 5.77 -15.96 16.04
CA ARG A 46 6.68 -15.05 15.34
C ARG A 46 7.06 -15.57 13.96
N LEU A 47 6.05 -16.02 13.21
CA LEU A 47 6.25 -16.47 11.84
C LEU A 47 6.81 -15.34 10.98
N GLU A 48 7.78 -15.68 10.14
CA GLU A 48 8.23 -14.81 9.06
C GLU A 48 7.16 -14.72 7.96
N GLU A 49 7.25 -13.68 7.13
CA GLU A 49 6.25 -13.39 6.10
C GLU A 49 6.09 -14.54 5.08
N HIS A 50 7.18 -15.23 4.75
CA HIS A 50 7.10 -16.41 3.88
C HIS A 50 6.35 -17.58 4.55
N GLN A 51 6.60 -17.81 5.85
CA GLN A 51 5.95 -18.88 6.62
C GLN A 51 4.46 -18.62 6.82
N TRP A 52 4.07 -17.36 6.90
CA TRP A 52 2.67 -16.94 6.94
C TRP A 52 1.95 -17.17 5.61
N ASN A 53 2.62 -16.89 4.50
CA ASN A 53 2.11 -17.21 3.17
C ASN A 53 1.98 -18.73 2.96
N ASP A 54 2.95 -19.51 3.46
CA ASP A 54 2.88 -20.97 3.45
C ASP A 54 1.71 -21.48 4.29
N LEU A 55 1.49 -20.92 5.48
CA LEU A 55 0.36 -21.25 6.35
C LEU A 55 -0.98 -20.99 5.65
N ASN A 56 -1.14 -19.82 5.03
CA ASN A 56 -2.37 -19.49 4.29
C ASN A 56 -2.55 -20.38 3.07
N THR A 57 -1.48 -20.69 2.34
CA THR A 57 -1.55 -21.59 1.18
C THR A 57 -1.97 -23.00 1.61
N ALA A 58 -1.45 -23.49 2.74
CA ALA A 58 -1.79 -24.81 3.27
C ALA A 58 -3.24 -24.91 3.75
N ILE A 59 -3.80 -23.85 4.33
CA ILE A 59 -5.15 -23.86 4.91
C ILE A 59 -6.23 -23.42 3.91
N ASN A 60 -5.96 -22.33 3.19
CA ASN A 60 -6.93 -21.66 2.34
C ASN A 60 -6.71 -21.93 0.84
N GLY A 61 -5.55 -22.50 0.45
CA GLY A 61 -5.20 -22.75 -0.95
C GLY A 61 -4.67 -21.53 -1.71
N TYR A 62 -4.48 -20.39 -1.04
CA TYR A 62 -3.92 -19.17 -1.60
C TYR A 62 -3.01 -18.46 -0.60
N LYS A 63 -2.10 -17.62 -1.09
CA LYS A 63 -1.20 -16.81 -0.26
C LYS A 63 -1.97 -15.88 0.65
N ALA A 64 -1.38 -15.49 1.77
CA ALA A 64 -2.05 -14.60 2.69
C ALA A 64 -2.43 -13.30 1.96
N PRO A 65 -3.69 -12.84 2.08
CA PRO A 65 -4.10 -11.59 1.44
C PRO A 65 -3.40 -10.38 2.08
N LYS A 66 -2.93 -10.53 3.32
CA LYS A 66 -2.26 -9.50 4.11
C LYS A 66 -1.08 -10.09 4.87
N PRO A 67 0.02 -9.36 5.10
CA PRO A 67 1.16 -9.81 5.89
C PRO A 67 0.86 -10.02 7.37
N VAL A 68 1.74 -10.73 8.12
CA VAL A 68 1.54 -11.03 9.56
C VAL A 68 1.52 -9.77 10.42
N ASP A 69 2.48 -8.90 10.16
CA ASP A 69 2.64 -7.62 10.84
C ASP A 69 2.37 -6.50 9.82
N PRO A 70 1.20 -5.83 9.91
CA PRO A 70 0.86 -4.68 9.07
C PRO A 70 1.82 -3.50 9.24
N HIS A 71 2.61 -3.49 10.33
CA HIS A 71 3.59 -2.47 10.64
C HIS A 71 5.03 -2.95 10.51
N SER A 72 5.26 -4.18 10.02
CA SER A 72 6.62 -4.65 9.78
C SER A 72 7.27 -3.69 8.80
N ASN A 73 8.26 -2.94 9.31
CA ASN A 73 8.97 -1.92 8.56
C ASN A 73 9.25 -2.45 7.16
N HIS A 74 8.68 -1.77 6.18
CA HIS A 74 8.65 -2.02 4.74
C HIS A 74 9.97 -2.56 4.19
N THR A 75 10.24 -3.83 4.45
CA THR A 75 11.51 -4.48 4.14
C THR A 75 11.35 -5.16 2.80
N PHE A 76 11.31 -4.32 1.77
CA PHE A 76 11.51 -4.78 0.41
C PHE A 76 12.98 -5.11 0.19
N SER A 77 13.25 -6.09 -0.68
CA SER A 77 14.61 -6.51 -0.97
C SER A 77 15.46 -5.31 -1.42
N PRO A 78 16.66 -5.09 -0.87
CA PRO A 78 17.56 -4.00 -1.31
C PRO A 78 17.87 -4.06 -2.81
N GLN A 79 17.67 -5.22 -3.44
CA GLN A 79 17.84 -5.42 -4.87
C GLN A 79 16.87 -4.56 -5.71
N TRP A 80 15.77 -4.08 -5.15
CA TRP A 80 14.90 -3.18 -5.90
C TRP A 80 15.49 -1.78 -6.10
N HIS A 81 16.48 -1.36 -5.31
CA HIS A 81 17.13 -0.05 -5.52
C HIS A 81 17.82 0.02 -6.88
N TRP A 82 18.66 -0.97 -7.23
CA TRP A 82 19.34 -0.96 -8.53
C TRP A 82 18.38 -1.19 -9.70
N VAL A 83 17.25 -1.87 -9.48
CA VAL A 83 16.18 -2.00 -10.49
C VAL A 83 15.58 -0.63 -10.81
N ILE A 84 15.29 0.18 -9.79
CA ILE A 84 14.73 1.53 -9.95
C ILE A 84 15.76 2.47 -10.56
N GLU A 85 16.98 2.49 -10.02
CA GLU A 85 18.07 3.33 -10.53
C GLU A 85 18.43 3.01 -11.98
N GLY A 86 18.29 1.75 -12.40
CA GLY A 86 18.58 1.29 -13.76
C GLY A 86 17.51 1.60 -14.81
N GLN A 87 16.38 2.22 -14.44
CA GLN A 87 15.36 2.60 -15.42
C GLN A 87 15.64 3.97 -16.04
N ASP A 88 15.42 4.07 -17.36
CA ASP A 88 15.43 5.34 -18.09
C ASP A 88 14.15 6.16 -17.84
N GLU A 89 13.00 5.48 -17.74
CA GLU A 89 11.71 6.09 -17.45
C GLU A 89 11.57 6.41 -15.96
N ALA A 90 10.69 7.35 -15.61
CA ALA A 90 10.47 7.73 -14.21
C ALA A 90 10.00 6.53 -13.38
N ALA A 91 10.70 6.23 -12.29
CA ALA A 91 10.39 5.09 -11.44
C ALA A 91 10.54 5.43 -9.96
N TYR A 92 9.62 4.93 -9.13
CA TYR A 92 9.72 5.05 -7.68
C TYR A 92 9.08 3.87 -6.96
N ILE A 93 9.42 3.76 -5.68
CA ILE A 93 8.84 2.82 -4.73
C ILE A 93 8.22 3.62 -3.59
N SER A 94 7.00 3.26 -3.20
CA SER A 94 6.35 3.79 -2.01
C SER A 94 5.89 2.70 -1.06
N ASP A 95 5.83 3.04 0.22
CA ASP A 95 5.20 2.18 1.21
C ASP A 95 3.66 2.19 1.10
N PHE A 96 2.99 1.47 2.03
CA PHE A 96 1.53 1.40 2.09
C PHE A 96 0.87 2.77 2.33
N GLY A 97 1.54 3.65 3.06
CA GLY A 97 1.12 5.02 3.32
C GLY A 97 1.41 5.99 2.17
N TRP A 98 1.92 5.51 1.04
CA TRP A 98 2.43 6.29 -0.09
C TRP A 98 3.66 7.15 0.22
N ASN A 99 4.40 6.88 1.30
CA ASN A 99 5.70 7.53 1.50
C ASN A 99 6.70 6.98 0.50
N VAL A 100 7.43 7.88 -0.14
CA VAL A 100 8.44 7.53 -1.13
C VAL A 100 9.64 6.94 -0.40
N VAL A 101 9.99 5.72 -0.76
CA VAL A 101 11.10 4.97 -0.19
C VAL A 101 12.36 5.12 -1.04
N THR A 102 12.22 5.02 -2.36
CA THR A 102 13.32 5.27 -3.32
C THR A 102 12.75 5.67 -4.68
N TYR A 103 13.55 6.36 -5.49
CA TYR A 103 13.16 6.87 -6.81
C TYR A 103 14.41 7.13 -7.65
N ASN A 104 14.25 7.18 -8.98
CA ASN A 104 15.33 7.53 -9.89
C ASN A 104 15.29 9.02 -10.29
N ALA A 105 16.36 9.48 -10.96
CA ALA A 105 16.48 10.87 -11.41
C ALA A 105 15.37 11.28 -12.40
N ALA A 106 14.88 10.34 -13.22
CA ALA A 106 13.79 10.60 -14.16
C ALA A 106 12.48 10.91 -13.42
N ALA A 107 12.18 10.24 -12.29
CA ALA A 107 11.02 10.55 -11.46
C ALA A 107 11.11 11.95 -10.84
N GLU A 108 12.30 12.32 -10.32
CA GLU A 108 12.51 13.68 -9.79
C GLU A 108 12.34 14.73 -10.88
N ALA A 109 12.83 14.49 -12.10
CA ALA A 109 12.66 15.40 -13.23
C ALA A 109 11.18 15.51 -13.67
N LEU A 110 10.48 14.38 -13.75
CA LEU A 110 9.08 14.33 -14.17
C LEU A 110 8.16 15.05 -13.17
N LEU A 111 8.39 14.88 -11.87
CA LEU A 111 7.61 15.55 -10.82
C LEU A 111 8.15 16.96 -10.50
N GLY A 112 9.35 17.30 -10.96
CA GLY A 112 10.06 18.57 -10.74
C GLY A 112 10.76 18.62 -9.38
N ARG A 113 10.22 17.89 -8.42
CA ARG A 113 10.83 17.50 -7.15
C ARG A 113 10.06 16.28 -6.66
N MET A 114 10.76 15.24 -6.22
CA MET A 114 10.07 14.07 -5.67
C MET A 114 9.38 14.46 -4.34
N PRO A 115 8.05 14.25 -4.20
CA PRO A 115 7.37 14.48 -2.94
C PRO A 115 7.79 13.44 -1.91
N ARG A 116 7.67 13.77 -0.62
CA ARG A 116 7.90 12.76 0.44
C ARG A 116 6.78 11.72 0.48
N ASN A 117 5.57 12.11 0.12
CA ASN A 117 4.39 11.27 0.12
C ASN A 117 3.56 11.55 -1.14
N ILE A 118 3.36 10.53 -1.96
CA ILE A 118 2.68 10.66 -3.26
C ILE A 118 1.19 10.96 -3.08
N MET A 119 0.54 10.39 -2.06
CA MET A 119 -0.88 10.66 -1.79
C MET A 119 -1.12 12.14 -1.48
N ARG A 120 -0.25 12.74 -0.65
CA ARG A 120 -0.30 14.18 -0.37
C ARG A 120 -0.07 15.02 -1.61
N TRP A 121 0.88 14.63 -2.47
CA TRP A 121 1.11 15.29 -3.74
C TRP A 121 -0.12 15.19 -4.67
N MET A 122 -0.73 14.02 -4.80
CA MET A 122 -1.93 13.85 -5.64
C MET A 122 -3.13 14.63 -5.11
N LEU A 123 -3.28 14.77 -3.79
CA LEU A 123 -4.36 15.54 -3.17
C LEU A 123 -4.04 17.03 -3.01
N SER A 124 -2.80 17.44 -3.31
CA SER A 124 -2.32 18.81 -3.14
C SER A 124 -2.43 19.31 -1.69
N LEU A 125 -2.14 18.42 -0.74
CA LEU A 125 -2.12 18.70 0.69
C LEU A 125 -0.72 19.14 1.14
N THR A 126 -0.61 19.82 2.28
CA THR A 126 0.68 20.22 2.87
C THR A 126 1.65 19.04 2.97
N PRO A 127 2.92 19.18 2.53
CA PRO A 127 3.60 20.39 2.03
C PRO A 127 3.61 20.55 0.49
N GLU A 128 2.67 19.90 -0.21
CA GLU A 128 2.59 19.82 -1.67
C GLU A 128 1.45 20.68 -2.25
N GLU A 129 1.12 21.82 -1.62
CA GLU A 129 -0.09 22.62 -1.92
C GLU A 129 -0.20 23.17 -3.35
N HIS A 130 0.90 23.10 -4.12
CA HIS A 130 0.98 23.61 -5.49
C HIS A 130 1.02 22.49 -6.54
N SER A 131 0.86 21.23 -6.15
CA SER A 131 0.99 20.09 -7.05
C SER A 131 -0.07 20.05 -8.16
N ARG A 132 -1.27 20.63 -7.94
CA ARG A 132 -2.33 20.71 -8.97
C ARG A 132 -1.87 21.40 -10.24
N ALA A 133 -0.91 22.32 -10.19
CA ALA A 133 -0.33 22.94 -11.39
C ALA A 133 0.32 21.91 -12.34
N ARG A 134 0.65 20.71 -11.84
CA ARG A 134 1.17 19.58 -12.60
C ARG A 134 0.11 18.61 -13.11
N MET A 135 -1.15 18.80 -12.71
CA MET A 135 -2.29 17.92 -12.99
C MET A 135 -3.43 18.76 -13.61
N PRO A 136 -3.37 19.10 -14.90
CA PRO A 136 -4.30 20.07 -15.50
C PRO A 136 -5.79 19.70 -15.40
N ASP A 137 -6.10 18.41 -15.32
CA ASP A 137 -7.43 17.81 -15.17
C ASP A 137 -7.61 17.16 -13.78
N TRP A 138 -7.08 17.83 -12.76
CA TRP A 138 -6.98 17.28 -11.41
C TRP A 138 -8.32 16.84 -10.83
N ALA A 139 -9.35 17.67 -10.95
CA ALA A 139 -10.66 17.42 -10.32
C ALA A 139 -11.39 16.22 -10.95
N GLU A 140 -11.08 15.90 -12.20
CA GLU A 140 -11.72 14.84 -12.96
C GLU A 140 -10.95 13.51 -12.89
N HIS A 141 -9.60 13.55 -12.97
CA HIS A 141 -8.80 12.35 -13.19
C HIS A 141 -7.73 12.07 -12.13
N TRP A 142 -7.51 12.98 -11.17
CA TRP A 142 -6.51 12.80 -10.12
C TRP A 142 -7.11 12.75 -8.73
N GLY A 143 -7.82 13.81 -8.32
CA GLY A 143 -8.40 13.98 -6.99
C GLY A 143 -9.35 12.84 -6.61
N PRO A 144 -10.40 12.55 -7.39
CA PRO A 144 -11.35 11.47 -7.08
C PRO A 144 -10.67 10.11 -6.93
N VAL A 145 -9.72 9.79 -7.82
CA VAL A 145 -8.98 8.52 -7.76
C VAL A 145 -8.08 8.44 -6.51
N ALA A 146 -7.41 9.53 -6.16
CA ALA A 146 -6.59 9.61 -4.94
C ALA A 146 -7.44 9.41 -3.68
N LEU A 147 -8.64 10.02 -3.65
CA LEU A 147 -9.60 9.85 -2.57
C LEU A 147 -10.13 8.41 -2.49
N SER A 148 -10.46 7.79 -3.62
CA SER A 148 -10.81 6.35 -3.68
C SER A 148 -9.72 5.46 -3.10
N GLN A 149 -8.46 5.73 -3.46
CA GLN A 149 -7.29 5.01 -2.96
C GLN A 149 -7.13 5.17 -1.45
N LEU A 150 -7.25 6.39 -0.95
CA LEU A 150 -7.20 6.65 0.49
C LEU A 150 -8.31 5.90 1.24
N THR A 151 -9.56 5.94 0.75
CA THR A 151 -10.68 5.20 1.36
C THR A 151 -10.43 3.70 1.36
N ALA A 152 -9.95 3.14 0.24
CA ALA A 152 -9.65 1.72 0.14
C ALA A 152 -8.57 1.30 1.15
N ALA A 153 -7.48 2.06 1.27
CA ALA A 153 -6.42 1.77 2.23
C ALA A 153 -6.86 1.98 3.69
N LEU A 154 -7.74 2.94 3.98
CA LEU A 154 -8.33 3.11 5.32
C LEU A 154 -9.33 1.99 5.67
N ASN A 155 -10.05 1.46 4.68
CA ASN A 155 -10.88 0.27 4.88
C ASN A 155 -10.01 -0.97 5.12
N GLU A 156 -8.86 -1.04 4.44
CA GLU A 156 -7.89 -2.11 4.63
C GLU A 156 -7.24 -2.04 6.01
N GLU A 157 -6.70 -0.88 6.40
CA GLU A 157 -6.03 -0.67 7.69
C GLU A 157 -6.57 0.57 8.43
N PRO A 158 -7.73 0.43 9.12
CA PRO A 158 -8.42 1.56 9.76
C PRO A 158 -7.62 2.28 10.85
N GLY A 159 -6.59 1.63 11.40
CA GLY A 159 -5.72 2.18 12.44
C GLY A 159 -4.47 2.90 11.93
N HIS A 160 -4.24 2.97 10.62
CA HIS A 160 -2.99 3.50 10.09
C HIS A 160 -2.86 5.02 10.36
N ALA A 161 -1.92 5.39 11.24
CA ALA A 161 -1.82 6.74 11.80
C ALA A 161 -1.61 7.83 10.73
N GLU A 162 -0.79 7.56 9.71
CA GLU A 162 -0.55 8.52 8.63
C GLU A 162 -1.76 8.70 7.72
N LEU A 163 -2.40 7.61 7.27
CA LEU A 163 -3.62 7.69 6.45
C LEU A 163 -4.73 8.44 7.18
N ARG A 164 -4.88 8.23 8.50
CA ARG A 164 -5.80 9.00 9.35
C ARG A 164 -5.43 10.47 9.48
N THR A 165 -4.15 10.80 9.32
CA THR A 165 -3.71 12.19 9.29
C THR A 165 -4.06 12.84 7.96
N ILE A 166 -3.80 12.15 6.83
CA ILE A 166 -4.22 12.59 5.50
C ILE A 166 -5.74 12.75 5.44
N GLU A 167 -6.52 11.80 5.98
CA GLU A 167 -7.98 11.88 6.00
C GLU A 167 -8.47 13.12 6.76
N ARG A 168 -7.86 13.46 7.91
CA ARG A 168 -8.22 14.68 8.64
C ARG A 168 -7.91 15.94 7.84
N GLU A 169 -6.82 15.96 7.08
CA GLU A 169 -6.47 17.06 6.18
C GLU A 169 -7.50 17.17 5.03
N VAL A 170 -7.89 16.04 4.42
CA VAL A 170 -8.96 15.95 3.40
C VAL A 170 -10.28 16.51 3.92
N LEU A 171 -10.70 16.10 5.12
CA LEU A 171 -11.97 16.55 5.72
C LEU A 171 -11.95 18.02 6.12
N ALA A 172 -10.77 18.60 6.35
CA ALA A 172 -10.61 20.02 6.68
C ALA A 172 -10.63 20.94 5.45
N ASP A 173 -10.29 20.42 4.27
CA ASP A 173 -10.38 21.14 3.00
C ASP A 173 -11.82 21.04 2.43
N PRO A 174 -12.53 22.15 2.20
CA PRO A 174 -13.92 22.11 1.75
C PRO A 174 -14.16 21.42 0.41
N GLU A 175 -13.23 21.56 -0.54
CA GLU A 175 -13.35 20.98 -1.89
C GLU A 175 -13.09 19.47 -1.83
N LEU A 176 -12.02 19.06 -1.16
CA LEU A 176 -11.69 17.65 -0.97
C LEU A 176 -12.76 16.92 -0.13
N ASN A 177 -13.27 17.55 0.94
CA ASN A 177 -14.33 16.97 1.76
C ASN A 177 -15.61 16.75 0.95
N LEU A 178 -15.98 17.71 0.09
CA LEU A 178 -17.13 17.54 -0.80
C LEU A 178 -16.90 16.38 -1.78
N MET A 179 -15.72 16.30 -2.41
CA MET A 179 -15.38 15.19 -3.30
C MET A 179 -15.38 13.84 -2.57
N TYR A 180 -14.82 13.79 -1.35
CA TYR A 180 -14.72 12.60 -0.50
C TYR A 180 -16.09 12.07 -0.05
N ALA A 181 -17.08 12.96 0.11
CA ALA A 181 -18.45 12.60 0.45
C ALA A 181 -19.26 12.10 -0.76
N THR A 182 -18.83 12.42 -1.98
CA THR A 182 -19.46 11.95 -3.23
C THR A 182 -18.88 10.62 -3.71
N VAL A 183 -19.61 9.91 -4.58
CA VAL A 183 -19.24 8.56 -5.05
C VAL A 183 -17.81 8.56 -5.60
N LEU A 184 -16.96 7.80 -4.92
CA LEU A 184 -15.57 7.56 -5.26
C LEU A 184 -15.47 6.50 -6.36
N ASP A 185 -14.56 6.69 -7.31
CA ASP A 185 -14.30 5.75 -8.41
C ASP A 185 -13.91 4.37 -7.85
N SER A 186 -14.45 3.30 -8.45
CA SER A 186 -14.14 1.91 -8.09
C SER A 186 -12.78 1.46 -8.64
N CYS A 187 -12.19 2.22 -9.58
CA CYS A 187 -10.87 1.94 -10.12
C CYS A 187 -9.75 2.53 -9.21
N ILE A 188 -9.22 1.68 -8.33
CA ILE A 188 -8.35 2.08 -7.22
C ILE A 188 -6.84 1.90 -7.54
N HIS A 189 -6.45 1.31 -8.66
CA HIS A 189 -5.05 0.94 -8.91
C HIS A 189 -4.38 1.83 -9.97
N PRO A 190 -3.09 2.21 -9.79
CA PRO A 190 -2.36 3.04 -10.73
C PRO A 190 -1.93 2.30 -12.00
N ASP A 191 -2.00 0.97 -12.03
CA ASP A 191 -1.56 0.17 -13.18
C ASP A 191 -2.43 0.41 -14.42
N GLY A 192 -1.77 0.63 -15.56
CA GLY A 192 -2.44 0.95 -16.82
C GLY A 192 -3.11 2.33 -16.86
N THR A 193 -2.91 3.17 -15.83
CA THR A 193 -3.52 4.51 -15.82
C THR A 193 -2.86 5.43 -16.85
N ARG A 194 -3.68 6.30 -17.43
CA ARG A 194 -3.27 7.33 -18.38
C ARG A 194 -3.79 8.67 -17.89
N ARG A 195 -2.91 9.64 -17.67
CA ARG A 195 -3.29 10.95 -17.11
C ARG A 195 -2.62 12.10 -17.86
N LEU A 196 -3.32 13.22 -18.00
CA LEU A 196 -2.72 14.47 -18.44
C LEU A 196 -1.83 14.99 -17.30
N MET A 197 -0.59 15.33 -17.63
CA MET A 197 0.40 15.77 -16.65
C MET A 197 1.37 16.79 -17.27
N THR A 198 1.63 17.88 -16.55
CA THR A 198 2.68 18.84 -16.91
C THR A 198 4.01 18.35 -16.37
N HIS A 199 5.00 18.13 -17.23
CA HIS A 199 6.33 17.68 -16.84
C HIS A 199 7.02 18.71 -15.93
N GLY A 200 7.58 18.24 -14.82
CA GLY A 200 8.17 19.05 -13.75
C GLY A 200 9.26 20.01 -14.19
N THR A 201 10.33 19.49 -14.80
CA THR A 201 11.46 20.30 -15.27
C THR A 201 11.20 20.99 -16.61
N ARG A 202 10.52 20.32 -17.55
CA ARG A 202 10.26 20.86 -18.90
C ARG A 202 9.14 21.91 -18.91
N ASN A 203 8.22 21.88 -17.94
CA ASN A 203 7.01 22.71 -17.89
C ASN A 203 6.13 22.60 -19.15
N GLU A 204 6.11 21.42 -19.77
CA GLU A 204 5.32 21.11 -20.96
C GLU A 204 4.18 20.15 -20.59
N PRO A 205 2.98 20.28 -21.17
CA PRO A 205 1.92 19.30 -20.98
C PRO A 205 2.20 18.03 -21.80
N GLY A 206 1.81 16.89 -21.24
CA GLY A 206 1.98 15.59 -21.87
C GLY A 206 1.09 14.54 -21.23
N ILE A 207 1.17 13.33 -21.75
CA ILE A 207 0.43 12.19 -21.24
C ILE A 207 1.39 11.30 -20.46
N MET A 208 1.05 11.05 -19.20
CA MET A 208 1.70 10.08 -18.34
C MET A 208 0.96 8.74 -18.44
N HIS A 209 1.70 7.67 -18.70
CA HIS A 209 1.26 6.28 -18.62
C HIS A 209 1.95 5.61 -17.44
N ALA A 210 1.18 4.99 -16.55
CA ALA A 210 1.73 4.27 -15.42
C ALA A 210 1.64 2.75 -15.59
N ALA A 211 2.70 2.06 -15.16
CA ALA A 211 2.69 0.64 -14.87
C ALA A 211 3.00 0.46 -13.38
N ALA A 212 2.24 -0.37 -12.69
CA ALA A 212 2.42 -0.57 -11.26
C ALA A 212 2.40 -2.03 -10.87
N CYS A 213 3.25 -2.39 -9.91
CA CYS A 213 3.30 -3.74 -9.36
C CYS A 213 3.69 -3.71 -7.89
N THR A 214 3.61 -4.86 -7.23
CA THR A 214 4.12 -5.02 -5.87
C THR A 214 5.21 -6.09 -5.83
N PRO A 215 6.30 -5.89 -5.06
CA PRO A 215 7.32 -6.90 -4.89
C PRO A 215 6.76 -8.16 -4.25
N MET A 216 7.16 -9.34 -4.75
CA MET A 216 6.66 -10.62 -4.23
C MET A 216 6.85 -10.81 -2.71
N GLY A 217 7.93 -10.27 -2.14
CA GLY A 217 8.23 -10.35 -0.69
C GLY A 217 7.68 -9.18 0.12
N SER A 218 7.04 -8.20 -0.51
CA SER A 218 6.55 -6.98 0.16
C SER A 218 5.30 -6.46 -0.56
N PRO A 219 4.18 -7.19 -0.51
CA PRO A 219 2.96 -6.85 -1.25
C PRO A 219 2.34 -5.50 -0.83
N GLN A 220 2.72 -4.98 0.35
CA GLN A 220 2.33 -3.65 0.84
C GLN A 220 3.08 -2.49 0.18
N VAL A 221 4.13 -2.79 -0.58
CA VAL A 221 4.97 -1.79 -1.24
C VAL A 221 4.52 -1.67 -2.69
N GLY A 222 4.29 -0.43 -3.14
CA GLY A 222 3.98 -0.11 -4.52
C GLY A 222 5.26 0.25 -5.29
N VAL A 223 5.48 -0.41 -6.42
CA VAL A 223 6.47 0.01 -7.41
C VAL A 223 5.71 0.62 -8.58
N VAL A 224 6.10 1.84 -8.97
CA VAL A 224 5.44 2.58 -10.05
C VAL A 224 6.47 3.03 -11.06
N PHE A 225 6.22 2.72 -12.33
CA PHE A 225 6.94 3.22 -13.49
C PHE A 225 6.02 4.16 -14.26
N MET A 226 6.55 5.29 -14.71
CA MET A 226 5.82 6.33 -15.41
C MET A 226 6.56 6.68 -16.70
N LYS A 227 5.88 6.47 -17.82
CA LYS A 227 6.32 6.97 -19.12
C LYS A 227 5.56 8.23 -19.44
N TRP A 228 6.26 9.33 -19.70
CA TRP A 228 5.65 10.59 -20.10
C TRP A 228 5.96 10.91 -21.55
N THR A 229 4.94 11.30 -22.31
CA THR A 229 5.07 11.70 -23.72
C THR A 229 4.48 13.10 -23.91
N PRO A 230 5.20 14.06 -24.54
CA PRO A 230 4.68 15.40 -24.77
C PRO A 230 3.42 15.36 -25.66
N LEU A 231 2.51 16.31 -25.45
CA LEU A 231 1.46 16.60 -26.43
C LEU A 231 2.09 17.39 -27.58
N GLU A 232 1.96 16.88 -28.81
CA GLU A 232 2.37 17.60 -30.03
C GLU A 232 1.62 18.92 -30.22
#